data_AF-A0A960JXG0-F1
#
_entry.id   AF-A0A960JXG0-F1
#
_cell.length_a   1.000
_cell.length_b   1.000
_cell.length_c   1.000
_cell.angle_alpha   90.00
_cell.angle_beta   90.00
_cell.angle_gamma   90.00
#
_symmetry.space_group_name_H-M   'P 1'
#
loop_
_entity.id
_entity.type
_entity.pdbx_description
1 polymer ?
#
loop_
_entity_poly.entity_id
_entity_poly.type
_entity_poly.pdbx_seq_one_letter_code
_entity_poly.pdbx_strand_id
1 'polypeptide(L)'
;MRHLVRSLDPELPLRQAGPLTDLVDERLAPNRFAALLAATFAIVALLLAAVGIYGVLSFSVAHRTREIGIRMALGADRRRVLTMVLRDALVLALLGVTAGGLAAAFLGRGLASLLYDVRPFDLPTFAAVALTLLALTLLAATLPARRAGRVAPAEVLKGE
;
A
#
# COMPACT_ATOMS: atom_id res chain seq x y z
N MET A 1 17.06 22.48 -39.10
CA MET A 1 17.09 21.07 -39.57
C MET A 1 15.85 20.58 -40.32
N ARG A 2 14.82 21.41 -40.63
CA ARG A 2 13.67 20.97 -41.46
C ARG A 2 13.90 21.11 -42.98
N HIS A 3 14.86 21.94 -43.40
CA HIS A 3 15.13 22.19 -44.82
C HIS A 3 16.14 21.23 -45.46
N LEU A 4 16.99 20.53 -44.69
CA LEU A 4 18.02 19.62 -45.24
C LEU A 4 17.49 18.23 -45.65
N VAL A 5 16.30 17.84 -45.19
CA VAL A 5 15.74 16.50 -45.51
C VAL A 5 15.03 16.49 -46.87
N ARG A 6 14.72 17.65 -47.43
CA ARG A 6 13.94 17.77 -48.68
C ARG A 6 14.74 17.50 -49.96
N SER A 7 16.06 17.34 -49.86
CA SER A 7 16.94 17.17 -51.01
C SER A 7 17.32 15.72 -51.31
N LEU A 8 16.82 14.74 -50.54
CA LEU A 8 17.32 13.36 -50.63
C LEU A 8 16.38 12.35 -51.28
N ASP A 9 15.05 12.51 -51.26
CA ASP A 9 14.19 11.65 -52.07
C ASP A 9 12.71 12.11 -52.13
N PRO A 10 12.17 12.57 -53.28
CA PRO A 10 10.76 12.94 -53.43
C PRO A 10 9.81 11.75 -53.63
N GLU A 11 10.32 10.52 -53.80
CA GLU A 11 9.49 9.34 -54.15
C GLU A 11 9.20 8.40 -52.98
N LEU A 12 9.57 8.74 -51.74
CA LEU A 12 9.08 7.98 -50.59
C LEU A 12 7.56 8.18 -50.49
N PRO A 13 6.74 7.11 -50.55
CA PRO A 13 5.34 7.18 -50.20
C PRO A 13 5.26 7.39 -48.69
N LEU A 14 5.42 8.65 -48.24
CA LEU A 14 5.18 9.10 -46.87
C LEU A 14 3.66 9.10 -46.62
N ARG A 15 2.99 7.96 -46.83
CA ARG A 15 1.55 7.82 -46.59
C ARG A 15 1.21 7.77 -45.10
N GLN A 16 2.17 7.68 -44.20
CA GLN A 16 1.94 7.75 -42.75
C GLN A 16 3.15 8.39 -42.04
N ALA A 17 3.40 9.66 -42.33
CA ALA A 17 4.08 10.52 -41.35
C ALA A 17 3.04 11.10 -40.39
N GLY A 18 2.36 10.23 -39.63
CA GLY A 18 1.72 10.66 -38.39
C GLY A 18 2.82 11.19 -37.46
N PRO A 19 2.56 12.19 -36.60
CA PRO A 19 3.52 12.59 -35.60
C PRO A 19 4.01 11.33 -34.84
N LEU A 20 5.29 11.29 -34.46
CA LEU A 20 5.90 10.20 -33.70
C LEU A 20 5.10 9.79 -32.44
N THR A 21 4.17 10.64 -32.00
CA THR A 21 3.16 10.40 -30.97
C THR A 21 2.20 9.25 -31.30
N ASP A 22 1.76 9.10 -32.55
CA ASP A 22 0.75 8.09 -32.91
C ASP A 22 1.34 6.66 -32.85
N LEU A 23 2.61 6.49 -33.25
CA LEU A 23 3.34 5.23 -33.13
C LEU A 23 3.74 4.90 -31.68
N VAL A 24 3.90 5.92 -30.83
CA VAL A 24 4.17 5.76 -29.39
C VAL A 24 2.88 5.38 -28.65
N ASP A 25 1.74 5.96 -29.01
CA ASP A 25 0.44 5.62 -28.40
C ASP A 25 0.01 4.20 -28.76
N GLU A 26 0.28 3.72 -29.98
CA GLU A 26 -0.06 2.36 -30.41
C GLU A 26 0.81 1.27 -29.75
N ARG A 27 2.04 1.61 -29.34
CA ARG A 27 2.93 0.73 -28.53
C ARG A 27 2.66 0.82 -27.03
N LEU A 28 2.09 1.92 -26.53
CA LEU A 28 1.77 2.12 -25.11
C LEU A 28 0.35 1.68 -24.72
N ALA A 29 -0.57 1.53 -25.68
CA ALA A 29 -1.96 1.17 -25.42
C ALA A 29 -2.13 -0.13 -24.59
N PRO A 30 -1.40 -1.24 -24.86
CA PRO A 30 -1.48 -2.44 -24.03
C PRO A 30 -0.94 -2.23 -22.61
N ASN A 31 0.17 -1.48 -22.48
CA ASN A 31 0.81 -1.22 -21.19
C ASN A 31 -0.05 -0.31 -20.29
N ARG A 32 -0.78 0.65 -20.87
CA ARG A 32 -1.71 1.51 -20.11
C ARG A 32 -2.88 0.74 -19.54
N PHE A 33 -3.47 -0.20 -20.29
CA PHE A 33 -4.57 -1.02 -19.79
C PHE A 33 -4.13 -1.89 -18.62
N ALA A 34 -2.98 -2.57 -18.75
CA ALA A 34 -2.41 -3.37 -17.67
C ALA A 34 -2.09 -2.52 -16.43
N ALA A 35 -1.54 -1.32 -16.60
CA ALA A 35 -1.27 -0.40 -15.50
C ALA A 35 -2.53 0.06 -14.77
N LEU A 36 -3.62 0.39 -15.50
CA LEU A 36 -4.90 0.77 -14.91
C LEU A 36 -5.56 -0.40 -14.15
N LEU A 37 -5.49 -1.61 -14.70
CA LEU A 37 -6.00 -2.80 -14.03
C LEU A 37 -5.19 -3.09 -12.76
N ALA A 38 -3.86 -3.03 -12.84
CA ALA A 38 -2.96 -3.18 -11.69
C ALA A 38 -3.23 -2.12 -10.61
N ALA A 39 -3.45 -0.85 -11.00
CA ALA A 39 -3.80 0.22 -10.08
C ALA A 39 -5.13 -0.06 -9.37
N THR A 40 -6.13 -0.56 -10.10
CA THR A 40 -7.42 -0.94 -9.54
C THR A 40 -7.27 -2.08 -8.51
N PHE A 41 -6.52 -3.13 -8.86
CA PHE A 41 -6.22 -4.21 -7.92
C PHE A 41 -5.42 -3.74 -6.71
N ALA A 42 -4.47 -2.82 -6.88
CA ALA A 42 -3.72 -2.24 -5.78
C ALA A 42 -4.64 -1.48 -4.81
N ILE A 43 -5.61 -0.71 -5.32
CA ILE A 43 -6.61 -0.02 -4.49
C ILE A 43 -7.46 -1.03 -3.71
N VAL A 44 -7.97 -2.07 -4.36
CA VAL A 44 -8.77 -3.11 -3.70
C VAL A 44 -7.95 -3.84 -2.64
N ALA A 45 -6.69 -4.19 -2.94
CA ALA A 45 -5.78 -4.83 -2.00
C ALA A 45 -5.49 -3.94 -0.79
N LEU A 46 -5.31 -2.63 -0.98
CA LEU A 46 -5.14 -1.66 0.11
C LEU A 46 -6.38 -1.59 1.00
N LEU A 47 -7.57 -1.59 0.42
CA LEU A 47 -8.83 -1.62 1.17
C LEU A 47 -8.97 -2.91 1.97
N LEU A 48 -8.72 -4.07 1.36
CA LEU A 48 -8.75 -5.36 2.05
C LEU A 48 -7.72 -5.43 3.18
N ALA A 49 -6.51 -4.92 2.97
CA ALA A 49 -5.49 -4.82 4.00
C ALA A 49 -5.96 -3.94 5.16
N ALA A 50 -6.54 -2.77 4.88
CA ALA A 50 -7.08 -1.87 5.90
C ALA A 50 -8.18 -2.54 6.73
N VAL A 51 -9.12 -3.24 6.07
CA VAL A 51 -10.21 -3.98 6.74
C VAL A 51 -9.64 -5.13 7.59
N GLY A 52 -8.68 -5.89 7.06
CA GLY A 52 -8.03 -6.98 7.79
C GLY A 52 -7.28 -6.50 9.03
N ILE A 53 -6.48 -5.44 8.90
CA ILE A 53 -5.77 -4.81 10.02
C ILE A 53 -6.77 -4.32 11.07
N TYR A 54 -7.83 -3.63 10.65
CA TYR A 54 -8.89 -3.18 11.56
C TYR A 54 -9.54 -4.36 12.30
N GLY A 55 -9.87 -5.44 11.59
CA GLY A 55 -10.47 -6.64 12.16
C GLY A 55 -9.58 -7.31 13.21
N VAL A 56 -8.32 -7.55 12.88
CA VAL A 56 -7.33 -8.15 13.80
C VAL A 56 -7.12 -7.28 15.04
N LEU A 57 -6.96 -5.97 14.86
CA LEU A 57 -6.77 -5.05 15.99
C LEU A 57 -8.03 -4.93 16.85
N SER A 58 -9.21 -4.82 16.24
CA SER A 58 -10.48 -4.76 16.97
C SER A 58 -10.74 -6.05 17.76
N PHE A 59 -10.42 -7.20 17.19
CA PHE A 59 -10.54 -8.49 17.87
C PHE A 59 -9.57 -8.61 19.05
N SER A 60 -8.31 -8.19 18.84
CA SER A 60 -7.29 -8.17 19.90
C SER A 60 -7.66 -7.24 21.05
N VAL A 61 -8.18 -6.05 20.75
CA VAL A 61 -8.69 -5.11 21.75
C VAL A 61 -9.86 -5.73 22.52
N ALA A 62 -10.83 -6.36 21.82
CA ALA A 62 -11.97 -6.99 22.47
C ALA A 62 -11.55 -8.06 23.49
N HIS A 63 -10.55 -8.89 23.16
CA HIS A 63 -10.00 -9.90 24.06
C HIS A 63 -9.24 -9.32 25.26
N ARG A 64 -8.64 -8.13 25.09
CA ARG A 64 -7.88 -7.44 26.15
C ARG A 64 -8.71 -6.42 26.93
N THR A 65 -10.00 -6.28 26.62
CA THR A 65 -10.90 -5.31 27.26
C THR A 65 -10.93 -5.44 28.79
N ARG A 66 -10.91 -6.67 29.31
CA ARG A 66 -10.93 -6.92 30.76
C ARG A 66 -9.65 -6.43 31.46
N GLU A 67 -8.49 -6.70 30.88
CA GLU A 67 -7.20 -6.21 31.40
C GLU A 67 -7.06 -4.69 31.27
N ILE A 68 -7.52 -4.13 30.14
CA ILE A 68 -7.54 -2.69 29.89
C ILE A 68 -8.46 -2.00 30.90
N GLY A 69 -9.64 -2.58 31.17
CA GLY A 69 -10.61 -2.09 32.16
C GLY A 69 -10.04 -2.11 33.58
N ILE A 70 -9.37 -3.18 33.99
CA ILE A 70 -8.69 -3.27 35.30
C ILE A 70 -7.58 -2.21 35.41
N ARG A 71 -6.73 -2.07 34.38
CA ARG A 71 -5.67 -1.04 34.37
C ARG A 71 -6.25 0.37 34.45
N MET A 72 -7.32 0.65 33.72
CA MET A 72 -8.02 1.94 33.75
C MET A 72 -8.65 2.22 35.12
N ALA A 73 -9.24 1.21 35.76
CA ALA A 73 -9.80 1.33 37.12
C ALA A 73 -8.71 1.61 38.17
N LEU A 74 -7.49 1.10 37.95
CA LEU A 74 -6.29 1.40 38.74
C LEU A 74 -5.64 2.76 38.38
N GLY A 75 -6.27 3.56 37.52
CA GLY A 75 -5.80 4.90 37.15
C GLY A 75 -4.82 4.96 35.98
N ALA A 76 -4.72 3.90 35.15
CA ALA A 76 -3.84 3.94 33.98
C ALA A 76 -4.29 4.99 32.95
N ASP A 77 -3.30 5.73 32.43
CA ASP A 77 -3.51 6.75 31.41
C ASP A 77 -4.00 6.12 30.09
N ARG A 78 -5.10 6.65 29.53
CA ARG A 78 -5.63 6.32 28.19
C ARG A 78 -4.57 6.38 27.10
N ARG A 79 -3.57 7.26 27.24
CA ARG A 79 -2.41 7.34 26.33
C ARG A 79 -1.62 6.05 26.30
N ARG A 80 -1.44 5.37 27.43
CA ARG A 80 -0.67 4.11 27.51
C ARG A 80 -1.34 2.97 26.75
N VAL A 81 -2.67 2.92 26.79
CA VAL A 81 -3.46 1.95 26.00
C VAL A 81 -3.36 2.27 24.50
N LEU A 82 -3.46 3.55 24.14
CA LEU A 82 -3.31 3.99 22.74
C LEU A 82 -1.93 3.63 22.19
N THR A 83 -0.84 3.93 22.92
CA THR A 83 0.53 3.62 22.50
C THR A 83 0.76 2.12 22.36
N MET A 84 0.17 1.31 23.24
CA MET A 84 0.25 -0.15 23.16
C MET A 84 -0.36 -0.67 21.86
N VAL A 85 -1.59 -0.26 21.53
CA VAL A 85 -2.27 -0.72 20.30
C VAL A 85 -1.54 -0.23 19.05
N LEU A 86 -1.07 1.02 19.04
CA LEU A 86 -0.31 1.56 17.91
C LEU A 86 1.04 0.84 17.74
N ARG A 87 1.71 0.47 18.83
CA ARG A 87 2.96 -0.30 18.77
C ARG A 87 2.72 -1.69 18.19
N ASP A 88 1.68 -2.39 18.64
CA ASP A 88 1.32 -3.72 18.12
C ASP A 88 1.01 -3.65 16.62
N ALA A 89 0.25 -2.62 16.19
CA ALA A 89 -0.03 -2.37 14.78
C ALA A 89 1.25 -2.07 13.97
N LEU A 90 2.17 -1.27 14.51
CA LEU A 90 3.42 -0.92 13.86
C LEU A 90 4.34 -2.14 13.68
N VAL A 91 4.44 -3.00 14.71
CA VAL A 91 5.23 -4.24 14.63
C VAL A 91 4.69 -5.16 13.54
N LEU A 92 3.37 -5.35 13.48
CA LEU A 92 2.73 -6.14 12.44
C LEU A 92 3.00 -5.55 11.04
N ALA A 93 2.89 -4.23 10.90
CA ALA A 93 3.16 -3.55 9.63
C ALA A 93 4.62 -3.73 9.19
N LEU A 94 5.58 -3.57 10.10
CA LEU A 94 7.00 -3.74 9.79
C LEU A 94 7.32 -5.18 9.37
N LEU A 95 6.77 -6.18 10.05
CA LEU A 95 6.91 -7.58 9.67
C LEU A 95 6.31 -7.85 8.29
N GLY A 96 5.11 -7.33 8.02
CA GLY A 96 4.46 -7.45 6.71
C GLY A 96 5.23 -6.78 5.58
N VAL A 97 5.70 -5.54 5.78
CA VAL A 97 6.48 -4.78 4.80
C VAL A 97 7.82 -5.45 4.52
N THR A 98 8.52 -5.94 5.55
CA THR A 98 9.80 -6.63 5.36
C THR A 98 9.62 -7.96 4.65
N ALA A 99 8.67 -8.80 5.08
CA ALA A 99 8.39 -10.07 4.42
C ALA A 99 7.90 -9.88 2.98
N GLY A 100 6.96 -8.96 2.75
CA GLY A 100 6.44 -8.63 1.43
C GLY A 100 7.50 -8.02 0.51
N GLY A 101 8.36 -7.15 1.04
CA GLY A 101 9.48 -6.57 0.30
C GLY A 101 10.50 -7.62 -0.14
N LEU A 102 10.84 -8.56 0.74
CA LEU A 102 11.71 -9.70 0.41
C LEU A 102 11.08 -10.60 -0.66
N ALA A 103 9.79 -10.92 -0.52
CA ALA A 103 9.06 -11.72 -1.51
C ALA A 103 9.01 -11.02 -2.88
N ALA A 104 8.70 -9.72 -2.91
CA ALA A 104 8.70 -8.93 -4.13
C ALA A 104 10.09 -8.86 -4.77
N ALA A 105 11.14 -8.70 -3.99
CA ALA A 105 12.52 -8.70 -4.48
C ALA A 105 12.96 -10.05 -5.05
N PHE A 106 12.45 -11.16 -4.51
CA PHE A 106 12.73 -12.50 -5.00
C PHE A 106 11.96 -12.80 -6.29
N LEU A 107 10.65 -12.55 -6.29
CA LEU A 107 9.78 -12.77 -7.46
C LEU A 107 10.12 -11.83 -8.62
N GLY A 108 10.45 -10.57 -8.32
CA GLY A 108 10.86 -9.58 -9.31
C GLY A 108 12.12 -9.98 -10.07
N ARG A 109 13.07 -10.66 -9.42
CA ARG A 109 14.25 -11.23 -10.11
C ARG A 109 13.88 -12.32 -11.10
N GLY A 110 12.92 -13.19 -10.76
CA GLY A 110 12.42 -14.23 -11.67
C GLY A 110 11.65 -13.67 -12.87
N LEU A 111 11.00 -12.52 -12.72
CA LEU A 111 10.36 -11.79 -13.82
C LEU A 111 11.36 -11.03 -14.68
N ALA A 112 12.42 -10.48 -14.09
CA ALA A 112 13.50 -9.81 -14.82
C ALA A 112 14.26 -10.76 -15.76
N SER A 113 14.29 -12.07 -15.50
CA SER A 113 14.84 -13.04 -16.45
C SER A 113 13.92 -13.36 -17.62
N LEU A 114 12.65 -12.95 -17.57
CA LEU A 114 11.64 -13.16 -18.62
C LEU A 114 11.34 -11.89 -19.43
N LEU A 115 11.60 -10.70 -18.88
CA LEU A 115 11.22 -9.42 -19.48
C LEU A 115 12.43 -8.48 -19.58
N TYR A 116 12.79 -8.12 -20.82
CA TYR A 116 13.87 -7.17 -21.12
C TYR A 116 13.60 -5.80 -20.47
N ASP A 117 14.61 -5.21 -19.82
CA ASP A 117 14.62 -3.85 -19.24
C ASP A 117 13.84 -3.60 -17.92
N VAL A 118 13.45 -4.66 -17.18
CA VAL A 118 12.92 -4.48 -15.82
C VAL A 118 14.08 -4.30 -14.83
N ARG A 119 14.26 -3.08 -14.30
CA ARG A 119 15.17 -2.85 -13.17
C ARG A 119 14.63 -3.59 -11.94
N PRO A 120 15.33 -4.62 -11.42
CA PRO A 120 14.75 -5.51 -10.41
C PRO A 120 14.59 -4.85 -9.02
N PHE A 121 15.16 -3.66 -8.82
CA PHE A 121 15.15 -3.00 -7.52
C PHE A 121 15.10 -1.47 -7.66
N ASP A 122 13.89 -0.93 -7.72
CA ASP A 122 13.67 0.52 -7.68
C ASP A 122 13.40 0.97 -6.23
N LEU A 123 14.48 1.37 -5.55
CA LEU A 123 14.46 1.80 -4.15
C LEU A 123 13.38 2.87 -3.82
N PRO A 124 13.18 3.94 -4.63
CA PRO A 124 12.12 4.91 -4.36
C PRO A 124 10.72 4.29 -4.41
N THR A 125 10.44 3.37 -5.33
CA THR A 125 9.15 2.68 -5.40
C THR A 125 8.93 1.80 -4.16
N PHE A 126 9.92 1.00 -3.76
CA PHE A 126 9.82 0.19 -2.54
C PHE A 126 9.62 1.05 -1.29
N ALA A 127 10.34 2.17 -1.16
CA ALA A 127 10.20 3.10 -0.05
C ALA A 127 8.80 3.75 -0.04
N ALA A 128 8.29 4.18 -1.19
CA ALA A 128 6.96 4.77 -1.31
C ALA A 128 5.86 3.79 -0.90
N VAL A 129 5.95 2.52 -1.35
CA VAL A 129 5.01 1.47 -0.97
C VAL A 129 5.06 1.19 0.54
N ALA A 130 6.26 1.05 1.10
CA ALA A 130 6.45 0.83 2.54
C ALA A 130 5.82 1.96 3.38
N LEU A 131 6.09 3.22 3.01
CA LEU A 131 5.52 4.39 3.68
C LEU A 131 3.99 4.45 3.55
N THR A 132 3.46 4.12 2.37
CA THR A 132 2.01 4.09 2.14
C THR A 132 1.33 3.04 3.01
N LEU A 133 1.89 1.84 3.10
CA LEU A 133 1.37 0.76 3.95
C LEU A 133 1.46 1.09 5.44
N LEU A 134 2.56 1.71 5.88
CA LEU A 134 2.72 2.17 7.26
C LEU A 134 1.69 3.25 7.61
N ALA A 135 1.52 4.25 6.74
CA ALA A 135 0.52 5.30 6.92
C ALA A 135 -0.90 4.73 6.98
N LEU A 136 -1.25 3.83 6.05
CA LEU A 136 -2.53 3.15 6.02
C LEU A 136 -2.77 2.32 7.30
N THR A 137 -1.75 1.60 7.77
CA THR A 137 -1.84 0.82 9.02
C THR A 137 -2.10 1.73 10.22
N LEU A 138 -1.36 2.84 10.33
CA LEU A 138 -1.55 3.79 11.42
C LEU A 138 -2.95 4.41 11.38
N LEU A 139 -3.42 4.83 10.20
CA LEU A 139 -4.76 5.36 9.99
C LEU A 139 -5.84 4.35 10.41
N ALA A 140 -5.75 3.11 9.91
CA ALA A 140 -6.68 2.03 10.25
C ALA A 140 -6.66 1.69 11.74
N ALA A 141 -5.47 1.71 12.37
CA ALA A 141 -5.29 1.41 13.79
C ALA A 141 -5.81 2.53 14.72
N THR A 142 -5.93 3.78 14.26
CA THR A 142 -6.41 4.87 15.12
C THR A 142 -7.83 4.65 15.65
N LEU A 143 -8.72 4.07 14.85
CA LEU A 143 -10.11 3.79 15.24
C LEU A 143 -10.22 2.75 16.36
N PRO A 144 -9.68 1.52 16.23
CA PRO A 144 -9.71 0.52 17.30
C PRO A 144 -8.91 0.97 18.52
N ALA A 145 -7.79 1.70 18.34
CA ALA A 145 -7.02 2.24 19.47
C ALA A 145 -7.82 3.29 20.26
N ARG A 146 -8.57 4.16 19.57
CA ARG A 146 -9.50 5.11 20.21
C ARG A 146 -10.67 4.40 20.88
N ARG A 147 -11.21 3.34 20.28
CA ARG A 147 -12.26 2.51 20.89
C ARG A 147 -11.75 1.89 22.20
N ALA A 148 -10.55 1.30 22.21
CA ALA A 148 -9.94 0.71 23.40
C ALA A 148 -9.85 1.69 24.58
N GLY A 149 -9.45 2.95 24.33
CA GLY A 149 -9.37 3.98 25.37
C GLY A 149 -10.73 4.58 25.78
N ARG A 150 -11.78 4.36 24.99
CA ARG A 150 -13.16 4.80 25.24
C ARG A 150 -14.03 3.73 25.87
N VAL A 151 -13.63 2.46 25.91
CA VAL A 151 -14.32 1.44 26.70
C VAL A 151 -14.28 1.91 28.15
N ALA A 152 -15.38 2.52 28.57
CA ALA A 152 -15.49 3.18 29.84
C ALA A 152 -15.63 2.09 30.92
N PRO A 153 -15.04 2.28 32.11
CA PRO A 153 -15.23 1.39 33.27
C PRO A 153 -16.71 1.07 33.56
N ALA A 154 -17.62 1.93 33.12
CA ALA A 154 -19.06 1.81 33.30
C ALA A 154 -19.73 0.63 32.54
N GLU A 155 -19.14 0.10 31.46
CA GLU A 155 -19.67 -1.13 30.82
C GLU A 155 -19.24 -2.39 31.60
N VAL A 156 -18.10 -2.34 32.30
CA VAL A 156 -17.61 -3.46 33.11
C VAL A 156 -18.47 -3.65 34.37
N LEU A 157 -19.13 -2.59 34.85
CA LEU A 157 -20.03 -2.63 36.02
C LEU A 157 -21.49 -2.97 35.72
N LYS A 158 -21.89 -3.09 34.45
CA LYS A 158 -23.27 -3.46 34.05
C LYS A 158 -23.40 -4.92 33.59
N GLY A 159 -22.30 -5.68 33.64
CA GLY A 159 -22.25 -7.09 33.27
C GLY A 159 -22.47 -8.06 34.45
N GLU A 160 -22.87 -7.57 35.62
CA GLU A 160 -23.39 -8.37 36.74
C GLU A 160 -24.88 -8.08 36.96
#